data_AF-A0A078JJK2-F1
#
_entry.id   AF-A0A078JJK2-F1
#
_cell.length_a   1.000
_cell.length_b   1.000
_cell.length_c   1.000
_cell.angle_alpha   90.00
_cell.angle_beta   90.00
_cell.angle_gamma   90.00
#
_symmetry.space_group_name_H-M   'P 1'
#
loop_
_entity.id
_entity.type
_entity.pdbx_description
1 polymer ?
#
loop_
_entity_poly.entity_id
_entity_poly.type
_entity_poly.pdbx_seq_one_letter_code
_entity_poly.pdbx_strand_id
1 'polypeptide(L)'
;MCLSTHPRVQKSLYDRIGRLSKHLVEPTKYFRIAVSFGSVKSLISMPCFMSHASIPAALREARGMTEDLVRISTGIEDADDYL
;
A
#
# COMPACT_ATOMS: atom_id res chain seq x y z
N MET A 1 12.72 4.01 4.43
CA MET A 1 12.23 5.41 4.39
C MET A 1 10.72 5.42 4.22
N CYS A 2 9.99 6.06 5.14
CA CYS A 2 8.54 6.24 5.03
C CYS A 2 8.28 7.39 4.06
N LEU A 3 7.74 7.11 2.86
CA LEU A 3 7.40 8.15 1.87
C LEU A 3 6.22 9.05 2.31
N SER A 4 5.70 8.86 3.53
CA SER A 4 4.38 9.36 3.97
C SER A 4 4.39 10.76 4.60
N THR A 5 5.51 11.47 4.70
CA THR A 5 5.56 12.75 5.43
C THR A 5 5.46 13.98 4.53
N HIS A 6 5.61 13.84 3.21
CA HIS A 6 5.54 14.99 2.29
C HIS A 6 4.22 14.99 1.48
N PRO A 7 3.35 16.00 1.64
CA PRO A 7 2.03 16.05 0.99
C PRO A 7 2.01 15.88 -0.54
N ARG A 8 3.05 16.37 -1.23
CA ARG A 8 3.19 16.23 -2.70
C ARG A 8 3.45 14.79 -3.14
N VAL A 9 4.23 14.04 -2.34
CA VAL A 9 4.56 12.63 -2.62
C VAL A 9 3.32 11.77 -2.42
N GLN A 10 2.51 12.08 -1.41
CA GLN A 10 1.24 11.40 -1.14
C GLN A 10 0.25 11.57 -2.29
N LYS A 11 0.02 12.81 -2.75
CA LYS A 11 -0.88 13.09 -3.88
C LYS A 11 -0.44 12.35 -5.15
N SER A 12 0.84 12.45 -5.49
CA SER A 12 1.41 11.76 -6.66
C SER A 12 1.31 10.24 -6.58
N LEU A 13 1.36 9.64 -5.38
CA LEU A 13 1.14 8.21 -5.19
C LEU A 13 -0.33 7.83 -5.38
N TYR A 14 -1.25 8.61 -4.80
CA TYR A 14 -2.69 8.40 -4.90
C TYR A 14 -3.26 8.59 -6.32
N ASP A 15 -2.56 9.35 -7.17
CA ASP A 15 -2.91 9.51 -8.59
C ASP A 15 -2.49 8.31 -9.44
N ARG A 16 -1.55 7.48 -8.95
CA ARG A 16 -1.01 6.33 -9.69
C ARG A 16 -1.67 5.00 -9.36
N ILE A 17 -2.37 4.89 -8.23
CA ILE A 17 -2.91 3.62 -7.74
C ILE A 17 -4.25 3.27 -8.40
N GLY A 18 -4.56 1.97 -8.46
CA GLY A 18 -5.78 1.46 -9.05
C GLY A 18 -7.04 1.91 -8.29
N ARG A 19 -8.18 1.93 -8.98
CA ARG A 19 -9.43 2.50 -8.45
C ARG A 19 -9.92 1.77 -7.20
N LEU A 20 -9.84 0.45 -7.19
CA LEU A 20 -10.33 -0.36 -6.07
C LEU A 20 -9.36 -0.27 -4.88
N SER A 21 -8.07 -0.43 -5.14
CA SER A 21 -7.03 -0.30 -4.12
C SER A 21 -7.04 1.09 -3.45
N LYS A 22 -7.28 2.16 -4.22
CA LYS A 22 -7.49 3.51 -3.68
C LYS A 22 -8.65 3.58 -2.70
N HIS A 23 -9.81 3.08 -3.11
CA HIS A 23 -11.02 3.13 -2.29
C HIS A 23 -10.90 2.32 -0.99
N LEU A 24 -10.11 1.24 -1.00
CA LEU A 24 -9.85 0.44 0.19
C LEU A 24 -8.89 1.14 1.16
N VAL A 25 -7.84 1.78 0.64
CA VAL A 25 -6.72 2.29 1.45
C VAL A 25 -7.00 3.68 2.02
N GLU A 26 -7.67 4.56 1.26
CA GLU A 26 -7.98 5.94 1.67
C GLU A 26 -8.73 6.08 3.02
N PRO A 27 -9.78 5.29 3.30
CA PRO A 27 -10.53 5.42 4.55
C PRO A 27 -9.86 4.75 5.76
N THR A 28 -8.72 4.06 5.57
CA THR A 28 -8.08 3.34 6.67
C THR A 28 -7.50 4.31 7.71
N LYS A 29 -7.94 4.16 8.96
CA LYS A 29 -7.50 5.01 10.08
C LYS A 29 -6.21 4.53 10.73
N TYR A 30 -6.06 3.21 10.86
CA TYR A 30 -4.96 2.57 11.60
C TYR A 30 -3.80 2.12 10.70
N PHE A 31 -4.06 1.87 9.42
CA PHE A 31 -3.03 1.45 8.48
C PHE A 31 -2.30 2.66 7.88
N ARG A 32 -0.97 2.68 8.01
CA ARG A 32 -0.14 3.69 7.33
C ARG A 32 0.34 3.19 5.97
N ILE A 33 0.21 4.03 4.95
CA ILE A 33 0.79 3.72 3.64
C ILE A 33 2.31 3.76 3.71
N ALA A 34 2.98 2.64 3.41
CA ALA A 34 4.43 2.54 3.42
C ALA A 34 4.97 1.55 2.37
N VAL A 35 6.22 1.76 1.94
CA VAL A 35 6.92 0.85 1.00
C VAL A 35 7.60 -0.32 1.74
N SER A 36 7.85 -0.16 3.04
CA SER A 36 8.66 -1.06 3.89
C SER A 36 7.79 -1.84 4.88
N PHE A 37 8.34 -2.94 5.42
CA PHE A 37 7.72 -3.86 6.40
C PHE A 37 8.53 -3.88 7.70
N GLY A 38 7.98 -4.50 8.74
CA GLY A 38 8.68 -4.77 10.00
C GLY A 38 8.57 -3.65 11.03
N SER A 39 7.55 -2.79 10.93
CA SER A 39 7.21 -1.85 12.00
C SER A 39 6.29 -2.52 13.01
N VAL A 40 6.32 -2.04 14.25
CA VAL A 40 5.29 -2.34 15.26
C VAL A 40 3.91 -1.78 14.88
N LYS A 41 3.87 -0.84 13.93
CA LYS A 41 2.62 -0.25 13.42
C LYS A 41 2.12 -0.99 12.19
N SER A 42 0.80 -1.01 12.03
CA SER A 42 0.12 -1.53 10.87
C SER A 42 0.38 -0.73 9.61
N LEU A 43 0.75 -1.42 8.55
CA LEU A 43 1.11 -0.84 7.26
C LEU A 43 0.27 -1.43 6.14
N ILE A 44 -0.03 -0.61 5.16
CA ILE A 44 -0.73 -0.99 3.93
C ILE A 44 0.05 -0.47 2.73
N SER A 45 0.05 -1.24 1.64
CA SER A 45 0.84 -0.91 0.45
C SER A 45 0.22 -1.47 -0.82
N MET A 46 0.55 -0.84 -1.94
CA MET A 46 0.11 -1.25 -3.28
C MET A 46 1.36 -1.66 -4.06
N PRO A 47 1.78 -2.94 -4.02
CA PRO A 47 3.09 -3.38 -4.49
C PRO A 47 3.35 -3.00 -5.95
N CYS A 48 2.33 -3.16 -6.81
CA CYS A 48 2.37 -2.85 -8.24
C CYS A 48 2.68 -1.38 -8.55
N PHE A 49 2.33 -0.45 -7.67
CA PHE A 49 2.58 0.99 -7.83
C PHE A 49 3.70 1.52 -6.92
N MET A 50 4.30 0.64 -6.10
CA MET A 50 5.29 0.97 -5.09
C MET A 50 6.54 0.09 -5.24
N SER A 51 6.73 -0.88 -4.35
CA SER A 51 7.96 -1.68 -4.27
C SER A 51 8.24 -2.54 -5.50
N HIS A 52 7.22 -2.88 -6.29
CA HIS A 52 7.31 -3.71 -7.49
C HIS A 52 7.01 -2.91 -8.76
N ALA A 53 6.96 -1.58 -8.68
CA ALA A 53 6.67 -0.71 -9.83
C ALA A 53 7.70 -0.85 -10.97
N SER A 54 8.92 -1.28 -10.66
CA SER A 54 9.97 -1.54 -11.66
C SER A 54 9.80 -2.87 -12.41
N ILE A 55 8.91 -3.76 -11.96
CA ILE A 55 8.65 -5.04 -12.64
C ILE A 55 7.72 -4.78 -13.84
N PRO A 56 8.08 -5.23 -15.05
CA PRO A 56 7.23 -5.08 -16.23
C PRO A 56 5.81 -5.61 -16.02
N ALA A 57 4.81 -4.89 -16.52
CA ALA A 57 3.40 -5.22 -16.31
C ALA A 57 3.04 -6.66 -16.73
N ALA A 58 3.50 -7.09 -17.91
CA ALA A 58 3.28 -8.46 -18.40
C ALA A 58 3.85 -9.54 -17.46
N LEU A 59 4.96 -9.24 -16.78
CA LEU A 59 5.59 -10.17 -15.84
C LEU A 59 4.89 -10.15 -14.46
N ARG A 60 4.32 -9.01 -14.06
CA ARG A 60 3.44 -8.92 -12.89
C ARG A 60 2.16 -9.73 -13.11
N GLU A 61 1.53 -9.55 -14.25
CA GLU A 61 0.32 -10.29 -14.66
C GLU A 61 0.56 -11.79 -14.73
N ALA A 62 1.66 -12.23 -15.36
CA ALA A 62 2.03 -13.65 -15.43
C ALA A 62 2.28 -14.30 -14.05
N ARG A 63 2.58 -13.49 -13.02
CA ARG A 63 2.75 -13.94 -11.62
C ARG A 63 1.47 -13.80 -10.78
N GLY A 64 0.35 -13.46 -11.40
CA GLY A 64 -0.93 -13.24 -10.71
C GLY A 64 -0.97 -11.95 -9.89
N MET A 65 -0.06 -11.00 -10.13
CA MET A 65 -0.07 -9.70 -9.46
C MET A 65 -1.02 -8.76 -10.20
N THR A 66 -2.25 -8.71 -9.74
CA THR A 66 -3.25 -7.75 -10.24
C THR A 66 -2.82 -6.31 -9.95
N GLU A 67 -3.24 -5.36 -10.81
CA GLU A 67 -2.96 -3.94 -10.59
C GLU A 67 -3.49 -3.46 -9.23
N ASP A 68 -4.70 -3.91 -8.84
CA ASP A 68 -5.33 -3.58 -7.55
C ASP A 68 -4.87 -4.44 -6.37
N LEU A 69 -3.74 -5.14 -6.48
CA LEU A 69 -3.18 -5.92 -5.37
C LEU A 69 -2.84 -5.00 -4.19
N VAL A 70 -3.43 -5.29 -3.03
CA VAL A 70 -3.14 -4.63 -1.76
C VAL A 70 -2.41 -5.61 -0.86
N ARG A 71 -1.32 -5.14 -0.25
CA ARG A 71 -0.55 -5.89 0.75
C ARG A 71 -0.66 -5.20 2.10
N ILE A 72 -1.14 -5.95 3.08
CA ILE A 72 -1.28 -5.54 4.48
C ILE A 72 -0.16 -6.19 5.29
N SER A 73 0.40 -5.40 6.21
CA SER A 73 1.29 -5.84 7.26
C SER A 73 0.68 -5.43 8.57
N THR A 74 0.13 -6.39 9.30
CA THR A 74 -0.44 -6.15 10.62
C THR A 74 0.69 -5.82 11.60
N GLY A 75 0.49 -4.76 12.37
CA GLY A 75 1.37 -4.40 13.49
C GLY A 75 1.02 -5.20 14.74
N ILE A 76 1.38 -4.64 15.89
CA ILE A 76 1.08 -5.21 17.21
C ILE A 76 0.09 -4.32 17.98
N GLU A 77 -0.73 -3.55 17.27
CA GLU A 77 -1.84 -2.80 17.88
C GLU A 77 -2.93 -3.74 18.42
N ASP A 78 -3.88 -3.17 19.16
CA ASP A 78 -5.00 -3.93 19.70
C ASP A 78 -5.81 -4.55 18.56
N ALA A 79 -6.19 -5.83 18.69
CA ALA A 79 -6.96 -6.51 17.67
C ALA A 79 -8.35 -5.89 17.48
N ASP A 80 -8.92 -5.30 18.54
CA ASP A 80 -10.23 -4.67 18.53
C ASP A 80 -10.23 -3.33 17.75
N ASP A 81 -9.06 -2.74 17.50
CA ASP A 81 -8.94 -1.52 16.67
C ASP A 81 -9.15 -1.80 15.16
N TYR A 82 -9.12 -3.06 14.71
CA TYR A 82 -9.26 -3.42 13.30
C TYR A 82 -10.68 -3.81 12.86
N LEU A 83 -11.61 -3.98 13.81
CA LEU A 83 -13.02 -4.37 13.57
C LEU A 83 -13.90 -3.14 13.27
#